data_AF-A0A6V7IW23-F1
#
_entry.id   AF-A0A6V7IW23-F1
#
_cell.length_a   1.000
_cell.length_b   1.000
_cell.length_c   1.000
_cell.angle_alpha   90.00
_cell.angle_beta   90.00
_cell.angle_gamma   90.00
#
_symmetry.space_group_name_H-M   'P 1'
#
loop_
_entity.id
_entity.type
_entity.pdbx_description
1 polymer ?
#
loop_
_entity_poly.entity_id
_entity_poly.type
_entity_poly.pdbx_seq_one_letter_code
_entity_poly.pdbx_strand_id
1 'polypeptide(L)'
;ANMNEKFVAPNKWLMYQDSRSTELSNVTDLVVGNIFEGLNIFPDSEITLGQRLEDNTMKLSSMYRVRPETELIVEDRGRWDYENGVQLPNHDITSRRRTDLRGIQLRASLAYTVEDSLNHLEDFKFKETDAVTKMGYPSTKLLTNRMNTT
;
A
#
# COMPACT_ATOMS: atom_id res chain seq x y z
N ALA A 1 10.51 -11.31 5.44
CA ALA A 1 11.17 -11.17 4.13
C ALA A 1 11.97 -12.44 3.84
N ASN A 2 11.98 -12.93 2.59
CA ASN A 2 12.82 -14.06 2.16
C ASN A 2 14.28 -13.60 2.09
N MET A 3 15.23 -14.47 2.47
CA MET A 3 16.69 -14.27 2.33
C MET A 3 17.15 -13.86 0.92
N ASN A 4 16.33 -14.08 -0.10
CA ASN A 4 16.67 -13.83 -1.51
C ASN A 4 16.07 -12.55 -2.10
N GLU A 5 15.34 -11.73 -1.34
CA GLU A 5 14.75 -10.44 -1.79
C GLU A 5 13.91 -10.51 -3.09
N LYS A 6 13.48 -11.70 -3.51
CA LYS A 6 12.65 -11.86 -4.72
C LYS A 6 11.19 -11.54 -4.40
N PHE A 7 10.52 -10.92 -5.37
CA PHE A 7 9.08 -10.68 -5.35
C PHE A 7 8.32 -12.01 -5.24
N VAL A 8 7.84 -12.30 -4.04
CA VAL A 8 6.83 -13.32 -3.79
C VAL A 8 5.47 -12.68 -4.11
N ALA A 9 4.53 -13.47 -4.65
CA ALA A 9 3.12 -13.09 -4.79
C ALA A 9 2.63 -12.37 -3.52
N PRO A 10 1.67 -11.42 -3.60
CA PRO A 10 1.26 -10.64 -2.43
C PRO A 10 0.99 -11.57 -1.27
N ASN A 11 1.83 -11.46 -0.22
CA ASN A 11 1.72 -12.38 0.90
C ASN A 11 0.39 -12.06 1.60
N LYS A 12 -0.52 -13.02 1.56
CA LYS A 12 -1.83 -12.90 2.19
C LYS A 12 -1.73 -13.47 3.59
N TRP A 13 -1.91 -12.61 4.59
CA TRP A 13 -1.87 -12.98 6.00
C TRP A 13 -3.26 -12.76 6.59
N LEU A 14 -3.83 -13.81 7.16
CA LEU A 14 -5.00 -13.71 8.02
C LEU A 14 -4.52 -13.92 9.45
N MET A 15 -4.71 -12.91 10.29
CA MET A 15 -4.38 -12.94 11.71
C MET A 15 -5.66 -12.92 12.51
N TYR A 16 -5.67 -13.65 13.62
CA TYR A 16 -6.81 -13.74 14.53
C TYR A 16 -6.39 -13.24 15.91
N GLN A 17 -7.23 -12.39 16.50
CA GLN A 17 -7.06 -11.90 17.87
C GLN A 17 -8.37 -12.05 18.63
N ASP A 18 -8.31 -12.65 19.82
CA ASP A 18 -9.44 -12.68 20.74
C ASP A 18 -9.34 -11.51 21.72
N SER A 19 -10.06 -10.43 21.45
CA SER A 19 -10.02 -9.21 22.27
C SER A 19 -10.87 -9.29 23.54
N ARG A 20 -11.70 -10.32 23.71
CA ARG A 20 -12.48 -10.54 24.95
C ARG A 20 -11.58 -10.84 26.15
N SER A 21 -10.37 -11.36 25.90
CA SER A 21 -9.38 -11.69 26.94
C SER A 21 -8.61 -10.48 27.47
N THR A 22 -8.80 -9.30 26.87
CA THR A 22 -8.06 -8.08 27.20
C THR A 22 -9.06 -6.99 27.58
N GLU A 23 -9.20 -6.69 28.87
CA GLU A 23 -10.12 -5.65 29.40
C GLU A 23 -9.78 -4.20 28.98
N LEU A 24 -8.88 -4.00 28.03
CA LEU A 24 -8.49 -2.68 27.55
C LEU A 24 -8.84 -2.53 26.07
N SER A 25 -9.86 -1.74 25.80
CA SER A 25 -10.13 -1.16 24.47
C SER A 25 -8.91 -0.44 23.88
N ASN A 26 -7.98 0.04 24.71
CA ASN A 26 -6.70 0.65 24.32
C ASN A 26 -5.59 -0.36 23.94
N VAL A 27 -5.75 -1.66 24.26
CA VAL A 27 -4.75 -2.69 23.92
C VAL A 27 -4.79 -3.04 22.44
N THR A 28 -5.91 -2.81 21.76
CA THR A 28 -6.03 -2.97 20.30
C THR A 28 -5.01 -2.11 19.56
N ASP A 29 -4.89 -0.84 19.94
CA ASP A 29 -3.92 0.10 19.37
C ASP A 29 -2.48 -0.23 19.81
N LEU A 30 -2.29 -0.74 21.03
CA LEU A 30 -0.97 -1.18 21.52
C LEU A 30 -0.49 -2.47 20.86
N VAL A 31 -1.37 -3.44 20.58
CA VAL A 31 -1.03 -4.72 19.94
C VAL A 31 -0.81 -4.51 18.46
N VAL A 32 -1.68 -3.73 17.80
CA VAL A 32 -1.48 -3.33 16.41
C VAL A 32 -0.24 -2.44 16.28
N GLY A 33 0.00 -1.53 17.23
CA GLY A 33 1.22 -0.74 17.32
C GLY A 33 2.46 -1.63 17.42
N ASN A 34 2.57 -2.40 18.51
CA ASN A 34 3.78 -3.15 18.85
C ASN A 34 4.09 -4.32 17.90
N ILE A 35 3.09 -5.08 17.44
CA ILE A 35 3.33 -6.23 16.53
C ILE A 35 3.80 -5.74 15.15
N PHE A 36 3.25 -4.62 14.68
CA PHE A 36 3.47 -4.12 13.32
C PHE A 36 4.40 -2.91 13.26
N GLU A 37 5.02 -2.50 14.37
CA GLU A 37 5.93 -1.34 14.44
C GLU A 37 7.18 -1.55 13.56
N GLY A 38 7.72 -2.76 13.57
CA GLY A 38 8.94 -3.11 12.83
C GLY A 38 8.71 -3.81 11.49
N LEU A 39 7.46 -3.92 11.03
CA LEU A 39 7.13 -4.68 9.83
C LEU A 39 6.92 -3.76 8.61
N ASN A 40 7.64 -4.08 7.53
CA ASN A 40 7.46 -3.48 6.23
C ASN A 40 6.21 -4.02 5.55
N ILE A 41 5.07 -3.42 5.84
CA ILE A 41 3.76 -3.77 5.26
C ILE A 41 3.41 -2.72 4.21
N PHE A 42 3.69 -2.99 2.95
CA PHE A 42 3.51 -2.01 1.87
C PHE A 42 2.09 -2.05 1.27
N PRO A 43 1.71 -1.09 0.40
CA PRO A 43 0.37 -1.05 -0.20
C PRO A 43 -0.06 -2.33 -0.94
N ASP A 44 0.88 -3.14 -1.39
CA ASP A 44 0.66 -4.44 -2.05
C ASP A 44 0.51 -5.63 -1.07
N SER A 45 0.78 -5.42 0.22
CA SER A 45 0.68 -6.45 1.25
C SER A 45 -0.78 -6.65 1.65
N GLU A 46 -1.24 -7.91 1.67
CA GLU A 46 -2.61 -8.26 2.04
C GLU A 46 -2.63 -8.84 3.46
N ILE A 47 -2.71 -7.97 4.46
CA ILE A 47 -2.84 -8.37 5.85
C ILE A 47 -4.25 -8.07 6.33
N THR A 48 -4.96 -9.10 6.80
CA THR A 48 -6.28 -8.99 7.40
C THR A 48 -6.21 -9.46 8.84
N LEU A 49 -6.62 -8.61 9.77
CA LEU A 49 -6.77 -8.90 11.19
C LEU A 49 -8.25 -9.09 11.51
N GLY A 50 -8.61 -10.28 11.98
CA GLY A 50 -9.92 -10.60 12.54
C GLY A 50 -9.89 -10.50 14.06
N GLN A 51 -10.61 -9.54 14.62
CA GLN A 51 -10.67 -9.28 16.05
C GLN A 51 -12.02 -9.70 16.60
N ARG A 52 -12.05 -10.70 17.48
CA ARG A 52 -13.28 -11.16 18.13
C ARG A 52 -13.67 -10.19 19.24
N LEU A 53 -14.69 -9.37 18.98
CA LEU A 53 -15.22 -8.40 19.93
C LEU A 53 -16.21 -9.05 20.90
N GLU A 54 -17.00 -9.99 20.39
CA GLU A 54 -18.04 -10.72 21.12
C GLU A 54 -18.00 -12.20 20.72
N ASP A 55 -18.79 -13.05 21.39
CA ASP A 55 -18.75 -14.50 21.17
C ASP A 55 -18.95 -14.87 19.70
N ASN A 56 -19.85 -14.21 18.99
CA ASN A 56 -20.18 -14.57 17.61
C ASN A 56 -19.89 -13.46 16.60
N THR A 57 -19.13 -12.43 16.99
CA THR A 57 -18.88 -11.25 16.16
C THR A 57 -17.39 -10.93 16.09
N MET A 58 -16.89 -10.75 14.87
CA MET A 58 -15.54 -10.33 14.57
C MET A 58 -15.51 -9.05 13.75
N LYS A 59 -14.63 -8.13 14.11
CA LYS A 59 -14.23 -7.00 13.27
C LYS A 59 -13.10 -7.44 12.35
N LEU A 60 -13.21 -7.11 11.07
CA LEU A 60 -12.18 -7.34 10.07
C LEU A 60 -11.51 -6.01 9.76
N SER A 61 -10.19 -5.96 9.85
CA SER A 61 -9.41 -4.77 9.50
C SER A 61 -8.20 -5.16 8.68
N SER A 62 -7.78 -4.28 7.78
CA SER A 62 -6.55 -4.47 7.03
C SER A 62 -5.58 -3.34 7.33
N MET A 63 -4.29 -3.59 7.16
CA MET A 63 -3.28 -2.60 7.50
C MET A 63 -2.13 -2.56 6.50
N TYR A 64 -1.56 -1.37 6.32
CA TYR A 64 -0.39 -1.13 5.49
C TYR A 64 0.26 0.22 5.84
N ARG A 65 1.46 0.46 5.34
CA ARG A 65 2.21 1.70 5.40
C ARG A 65 2.63 2.05 3.99
N VAL A 66 2.78 3.34 3.70
CA VAL A 66 3.28 3.77 2.39
C VAL A 66 4.81 3.64 2.33
N ARG A 67 5.49 3.85 3.46
CA ARG A 67 6.94 3.64 3.68
C ARG A 67 7.21 3.04 5.06
N PRO A 68 8.39 2.43 5.31
CA PRO A 68 8.71 1.85 6.60
C PRO A 68 8.51 2.81 7.78
N GLU A 69 8.83 4.08 7.60
CA GLU A 69 8.82 5.11 8.65
C GLU A 69 7.47 5.86 8.78
N THR A 70 6.49 5.57 7.91
CA THR A 70 5.15 6.20 7.98
C THR A 70 4.23 5.46 8.92
N GLU A 71 3.26 6.15 9.51
CA GLU A 71 2.22 5.54 10.36
C GLU A 71 1.47 4.40 9.65
N LEU A 72 1.01 3.44 10.46
CA LEU A 72 0.20 2.33 10.00
C LEU A 72 -1.20 2.84 9.64
N ILE A 73 -1.59 2.64 8.39
CA ILE A 73 -2.93 2.90 7.89
C ILE A 73 -3.76 1.66 8.18
N VAL A 74 -4.84 1.83 8.95
CA VAL A 74 -5.81 0.78 9.26
C VAL A 74 -7.09 1.04 8.47
N GLU A 75 -7.50 0.06 7.68
CA GLU A 75 -8.70 0.08 6.86
C GLU A 75 -9.77 -0.83 7.47
N ASP A 76 -10.99 -0.34 7.55
CA ASP A 76 -12.14 -1.18 7.90
C ASP A 76 -12.47 -2.13 6.74
N ARG A 77 -12.42 -3.43 7.00
CA ARG A 77 -12.79 -4.49 6.05
C ARG A 77 -14.13 -5.13 6.39
N GLY A 78 -14.85 -4.58 7.36
CA GLY A 78 -16.18 -5.00 7.73
C GLY A 78 -16.22 -5.91 8.93
N ARG A 79 -17.25 -6.76 8.97
CA ARG A 79 -17.52 -7.63 10.10
C ARG A 79 -17.83 -9.05 9.63
N TRP A 80 -17.58 -10.01 10.48
CA TRP A 80 -18.08 -11.36 10.34
C TRP A 80 -18.92 -11.71 11.55
N ASP A 81 -20.09 -12.28 11.34
CA ASP A 81 -20.85 -12.90 12.41
C ASP A 81 -21.37 -14.28 12.00
N TYR A 82 -21.75 -15.08 13.00
CA TYR A 82 -22.17 -16.46 12.79
C TYR A 82 -23.45 -16.59 11.93
N GLU A 83 -24.38 -15.62 12.03
CA GLU A 83 -25.70 -15.70 11.39
C GLU A 83 -25.67 -15.25 9.92
N ASN A 84 -24.92 -14.18 9.65
CA ASN A 84 -24.91 -13.46 8.38
C ASN A 84 -23.60 -13.63 7.60
N GLY A 85 -22.58 -14.23 8.21
CA GLY A 85 -21.26 -14.41 7.60
C GLY A 85 -20.51 -13.09 7.42
N VAL A 86 -19.70 -13.00 6.36
CA VAL A 86 -18.86 -11.82 6.09
C VAL A 86 -19.69 -10.69 5.48
N GLN A 87 -19.67 -9.54 6.13
CA GLN A 87 -20.33 -8.30 5.70
C GLN A 87 -19.26 -7.24 5.42
N LEU A 88 -19.07 -6.95 4.13
CA LEU A 88 -18.08 -5.99 3.67
C LEU A 88 -18.73 -4.60 3.46
N PRO A 89 -18.10 -3.50 3.91
CA PRO A 89 -18.61 -2.14 3.65
C PRO A 89 -18.40 -1.72 2.19
N ASN A 90 -17.38 -2.28 1.53
CA ASN A 90 -17.05 -2.07 0.12
C ASN A 90 -16.29 -3.29 -0.43
N HIS A 91 -16.11 -3.33 -1.75
CA HIS A 91 -15.36 -4.38 -2.44
C HIS A 91 -14.02 -3.86 -2.97
N ASP A 92 -13.40 -2.94 -2.24
CA ASP A 92 -12.19 -2.26 -2.70
C ASP A 92 -10.99 -3.22 -2.72
N ILE A 93 -10.45 -3.40 -3.93
CA ILE A 93 -9.26 -4.21 -4.16
C ILE A 93 -8.00 -3.52 -3.63
N THR A 94 -7.05 -4.32 -3.13
CA THR A 94 -5.77 -3.88 -2.57
C THR A 94 -5.00 -2.91 -3.47
N SER A 95 -5.09 -3.08 -4.79
CA SER A 95 -4.38 -2.23 -5.75
C SER A 95 -4.81 -0.75 -5.72
N ARG A 96 -5.99 -0.44 -5.16
CA ARG A 96 -6.44 0.96 -4.97
C ARG A 96 -5.53 1.74 -4.03
N ARG A 97 -4.83 1.07 -3.12
CA ARG A 97 -3.85 1.74 -2.23
C ARG A 97 -2.70 2.42 -2.98
N ARG A 98 -2.47 2.08 -4.25
CA ARG A 98 -1.46 2.73 -5.11
C ARG A 98 -1.92 4.02 -5.76
N THR A 99 -3.19 4.40 -5.66
CA THR A 99 -3.68 5.67 -6.22
C THR A 99 -3.39 6.85 -5.33
N ASP A 100 -3.05 6.62 -4.05
CA ASP A 100 -2.66 7.68 -3.13
C ASP A 100 -1.51 7.20 -2.25
N LEU A 101 -0.30 7.61 -2.61
CA LEU A 101 0.92 7.34 -1.86
C LEU A 101 1.35 8.57 -1.05
N ARG A 102 0.42 9.47 -0.69
CA ARG A 102 0.61 10.56 0.29
C ARG A 102 1.83 11.46 0.03
N GLY A 103 2.10 11.78 -1.24
CA GLY A 103 3.14 12.70 -1.66
C GLY A 103 4.56 12.14 -1.58
N ILE A 104 4.75 10.82 -1.45
CA ILE A 104 6.09 10.26 -1.33
C ILE A 104 6.96 10.55 -2.57
N GLN A 105 8.27 10.72 -2.36
CA GLN A 105 9.23 10.93 -3.43
C GLN A 105 9.65 9.60 -4.10
N LEU A 106 9.20 9.35 -5.32
CA LEU A 106 9.61 8.17 -6.08
C LEU A 106 10.96 8.42 -6.78
N ARG A 107 11.77 7.38 -6.89
CA ARG A 107 13.01 7.42 -7.68
C ARG A 107 12.74 6.77 -9.03
N ALA A 108 12.87 7.55 -10.09
CA ALA A 108 12.81 7.07 -11.47
C ALA A 108 14.17 7.24 -12.15
N SER A 109 14.50 6.33 -13.06
CA SER A 109 15.70 6.41 -13.90
C SER A 109 15.28 6.60 -15.35
N LEU A 110 15.96 7.51 -16.04
CA LEU A 110 15.78 7.77 -17.47
C LEU A 110 17.14 7.56 -18.15
N ALA A 111 17.14 6.87 -19.29
CA ALA A 111 18.34 6.70 -20.10
C ALA A 111 18.31 7.70 -21.25
N TYR A 112 19.40 8.41 -21.51
CA TYR A 112 19.51 9.35 -22.62
C TYR A 112 20.91 9.28 -23.21
N THR A 113 21.01 9.61 -24.49
CA THR A 113 22.25 9.54 -25.27
C THR A 113 22.84 10.92 -25.54
N VAL A 114 21.99 11.95 -25.60
CA VAL A 114 22.42 13.33 -25.85
C VAL A 114 22.20 14.16 -24.59
N GLU A 115 23.23 14.88 -24.15
CA GLU A 115 23.22 15.68 -22.90
C GLU A 115 22.06 16.69 -22.86
N ASP A 116 21.77 17.35 -23.99
CA ASP A 116 20.71 18.35 -24.09
C ASP A 116 19.29 17.75 -24.11
N SER A 117 19.13 16.42 -24.18
CA SER A 117 17.81 15.78 -24.19
C SER A 117 17.04 16.01 -22.88
N LEU A 118 17.72 16.20 -21.75
CA LEU A 118 17.10 16.49 -20.45
C LEU A 118 16.34 17.83 -20.45
N ASN A 119 16.84 18.84 -21.16
CA ASN A 119 16.19 20.15 -21.26
C ASN A 119 14.96 20.14 -22.19
N HIS A 120 14.85 19.09 -23.02
CA HIS A 120 13.90 18.98 -24.12
C HIS A 120 12.96 17.78 -23.97
N LEU A 121 12.66 17.38 -22.73
CA LEU A 121 11.76 16.26 -22.42
C LEU A 121 10.29 16.58 -22.67
N GLU A 122 9.90 17.87 -22.63
CA GLU A 122 8.50 18.31 -22.74
C GLU A 122 8.19 19.11 -24.01
N ASP A 123 9.19 19.63 -24.72
CA ASP A 123 9.01 20.61 -25.80
C ASP A 123 9.06 20.02 -27.22
N PHE A 124 9.05 18.70 -27.35
CA PHE A 124 9.07 17.97 -28.62
C PHE A 124 10.23 18.35 -29.57
N LYS A 125 11.29 18.97 -29.06
CA LYS A 125 12.50 19.27 -29.83
C LYS A 125 13.34 18.00 -30.00
N PHE A 126 13.97 17.82 -31.16
CA PHE A 126 14.77 16.63 -31.51
C PHE A 126 14.01 15.31 -31.27
N LYS A 127 12.85 15.15 -31.93
CA LYS A 127 11.90 14.05 -31.69
C LYS A 127 12.49 12.65 -31.90
N GLU A 128 13.46 12.52 -32.81
CA GLU A 128 14.10 11.24 -33.12
C GLU A 128 15.20 10.88 -32.12
N THR A 129 15.77 11.88 -31.44
CA THR A 129 16.80 11.70 -30.41
C THR A 129 16.15 11.39 -29.07
N ASP A 130 16.57 10.29 -28.43
CA ASP A 130 16.05 9.83 -27.14
C ASP A 130 14.51 9.71 -27.12
N ALA A 131 13.94 9.32 -28.27
CA ALA A 131 12.50 9.31 -28.52
C ALA A 131 11.71 8.51 -27.47
N VAL A 132 12.24 7.37 -27.04
CA VAL A 132 11.63 6.50 -26.01
C VAL A 132 11.55 7.23 -24.67
N THR A 133 12.62 7.92 -24.28
CA THR A 133 12.70 8.68 -23.02
C THR A 133 11.77 9.88 -23.04
N LYS A 134 11.74 10.61 -24.14
CA LYS A 134 10.83 11.75 -24.34
C LYS A 134 9.36 11.34 -24.38
N MET A 135 9.06 10.16 -24.92
CA MET A 135 7.70 9.60 -24.87
C MET A 135 7.33 9.12 -23.46
N GLY A 136 8.26 8.48 -22.76
CA GLY A 136 8.02 7.91 -21.43
C GLY A 136 7.94 8.95 -20.31
N TYR A 137 8.62 10.09 -20.45
CA TYR A 137 8.65 11.12 -19.40
C TYR A 137 7.26 11.73 -19.10
N PRO A 138 6.45 12.19 -20.08
CA PRO A 138 5.08 12.64 -19.84
C PRO A 138 4.19 11.57 -19.20
N SER A 139 4.31 10.31 -19.64
CA SER A 139 3.55 9.19 -19.04
C SER A 139 3.94 8.98 -17.58
N THR A 140 5.24 9.05 -17.27
CA THR A 140 5.74 8.93 -15.90
C THR A 140 5.20 10.07 -15.04
N LYS A 141 5.25 11.33 -15.52
CA LYS A 141 4.70 12.50 -14.84
C LYS A 141 3.20 12.35 -14.56
N LEU A 142 2.43 11.84 -15.53
CA LEU A 142 1.01 11.55 -15.34
C LEU A 142 0.77 10.48 -14.27
N LEU A 143 1.55 9.40 -14.28
CA LEU A 143 1.46 8.33 -13.28
C LEU A 143 1.81 8.86 -11.88
N THR A 144 2.88 9.65 -11.76
CA THR A 144 3.31 10.28 -10.50
C THR A 144 2.19 11.14 -9.91
N ASN A 145 1.53 11.96 -10.75
CA ASN A 145 0.38 12.76 -10.33
C ASN A 145 -0.82 11.88 -9.93
N ARG A 146 -1.13 10.85 -10.71
CA ARG A 146 -2.25 9.94 -10.43
C ARG A 146 -2.08 9.15 -9.14
N MET A 147 -0.84 8.85 -8.74
CA MET A 147 -0.51 8.13 -7.52
C MET A 147 -0.33 9.06 -6.31
N ASN A 148 -0.52 10.38 -6.45
CA ASN A 148 -0.19 11.38 -5.44
C ASN A 148 1.26 11.22 -4.93
N THR A 149 2.23 11.38 -5.82
CA THR A 149 3.68 11.26 -5.53
C THR A 149 4.47 12.42 -6.12
N THR A 150 5.73 12.55 -5.72
CA THR A 150 6.69 13.52 -6.25
C THR A 150 7.89 12.84 -6.91
#